data_AF-A0A9Q3MGZ1-F1
#
_entry.id   AF-A0A9Q3MGZ1-F1
#
_cell.length_a   1.000
_cell.length_b   1.000
_cell.length_c   1.000
_cell.angle_alpha   90.00
_cell.angle_beta   90.00
_cell.angle_gamma   90.00
#
_symmetry.space_group_name_H-M   'P 1'
#
loop_
_entity.id
_entity.type
_entity.pdbx_description
1 polymer ?
#
loop_
_entity_poly.entity_id
_entity_poly.type
_entity_poly.pdbx_seq_one_letter_code
_entity_poly.pdbx_strand_id
1 'polypeptide(L)'
;MHGWRETMFKVIEGGRGPSRDDVRREAARRLDASGYHLSRVREFATGAPMPASLRYLSLQINFVAETLSKLDPIPLDFCSDAYWPAFA
;
A
#
# COMPACT_ATOMS: atom_id res chain seq x y z
N MET A 1 -17.01 -28.97 12.37
CA MET A 1 -17.43 -28.00 11.34
C MET A 1 -17.78 -26.68 12.03
N HIS A 2 -17.15 -25.61 11.56
CA HIS A 2 -17.51 -24.19 11.66
C HIS A 2 -17.83 -23.59 13.03
N GLY A 3 -16.79 -23.06 13.70
CA GLY A 3 -16.94 -22.20 14.88
C GLY A 3 -15.89 -21.09 15.00
N TRP A 4 -15.12 -20.80 13.94
CA TRP A 4 -14.00 -19.84 14.00
C TRP A 4 -13.96 -18.84 12.84
N ARG A 5 -15.01 -18.79 11.99
CA ARG A 5 -15.07 -17.86 10.84
C ARG A 5 -15.95 -16.64 11.08
N GLU A 6 -16.70 -16.61 12.19
CA GLU A 6 -17.78 -15.62 12.39
C GLU A 6 -17.43 -14.51 13.39
N THR A 7 -16.40 -14.72 14.22
CA THR A 7 -15.93 -13.73 15.21
C THR A 7 -14.87 -12.76 14.69
N MET A 8 -14.40 -12.92 13.45
CA MET A 8 -13.38 -12.05 12.84
C MET A 8 -13.97 -10.98 11.91
N PHE A 9 -15.30 -10.80 11.94
CA PHE A 9 -15.98 -9.60 11.47
C PHE A 9 -16.42 -8.81 12.69
N LYS A 10 -15.46 -8.30 13.47
CA LYS A 10 -15.79 -7.39 14.56
C LYS A 10 -16.34 -6.11 13.94
N VAL A 11 -17.66 -6.06 13.83
CA VAL A 11 -18.44 -4.85 13.59
C VAL A 11 -17.99 -3.84 14.64
N ILE A 12 -17.22 -2.85 14.21
CA ILE A 12 -16.95 -1.67 15.02
C ILE A 12 -18.13 -0.75 14.78
N GLU A 13 -18.93 -0.57 15.83
CA GLU A 13 -20.00 0.40 15.87
C GLU A 13 -19.49 1.78 15.38
N GLY A 14 -20.11 2.33 14.34
CA GLY A 14 -20.00 3.74 13.96
C GLY A 14 -18.84 4.18 13.05
N GLY A 15 -17.90 3.32 12.66
CA GLY A 15 -16.77 3.69 11.79
C GLY A 15 -16.95 3.23 10.34
N ARG A 16 -16.89 4.14 9.36
CA ARG A 16 -16.80 3.76 7.94
C ARG A 16 -15.55 2.88 7.75
N GLY A 17 -15.72 1.67 7.21
CA GLY A 17 -14.58 0.80 6.88
C GLY A 17 -13.59 1.49 5.93
N PRO A 18 -12.34 0.99 5.82
CA PRO A 18 -11.32 1.60 4.98
C PRO A 18 -11.83 1.83 3.55
N SER A 19 -11.49 3.00 3.03
CA SER A 19 -11.85 3.43 1.68
C SER A 19 -10.68 3.26 0.73
N ARG A 20 -10.98 3.33 -0.58
CA ARG A 20 -9.95 3.38 -1.63
C ARG A 20 -8.98 4.55 -1.43
N ASP A 21 -9.45 5.66 -0.87
CA ASP A 21 -8.60 6.82 -0.58
C ASP A 21 -7.66 6.58 0.61
N ASP A 22 -8.05 5.73 1.57
CA ASP A 22 -7.15 5.29 2.66
C ASP A 22 -6.01 4.42 2.10
N VAL A 23 -6.34 3.49 1.19
CA VAL A 23 -5.34 2.68 0.49
C VAL A 23 -4.38 3.54 -0.34
N ARG A 24 -4.90 4.54 -1.07
CA ARG A 24 -4.07 5.48 -1.83
C ARG A 24 -3.14 6.31 -0.95
N ARG A 25 -3.64 6.79 0.19
CA ARG A 25 -2.82 7.53 1.17
C ARG A 25 -1.69 6.66 1.72
N GLU A 26 -1.98 5.40 1.99
CA GLU A 26 -0.97 4.48 2.50
C GLU A 26 0.08 4.10 1.44
N ALA A 27 -0.32 3.96 0.17
CA ALA A 27 0.61 3.80 -0.94
C ALA A 27 1.55 5.01 -1.07
N ALA A 28 1.00 6.23 -0.99
CA ALA A 28 1.78 7.47 -1.01
C ALA A 28 2.76 7.53 0.17
N ARG A 29 2.30 7.23 1.39
CA ARG A 29 3.15 7.19 2.59
C ARG A 29 4.35 6.25 2.42
N ARG A 30 4.14 5.06 1.83
CA ARG A 30 5.24 4.11 1.56
C ARG A 30 6.20 4.60 0.48
N LEU A 31 5.71 5.25 -0.58
CA LEU A 31 6.58 5.87 -1.59
C LEU A 31 7.44 7.00 -0.99
N ASP A 32 6.85 7.84 -0.13
CA ASP A 32 7.57 8.89 0.59
C ASP A 32 8.68 8.32 1.47
N ALA A 33 8.37 7.26 2.23
CA ALA A 33 9.34 6.58 3.10
C ALA A 33 10.47 5.87 2.34
N SER A 34 10.27 5.52 1.07
CA SER A 34 11.24 4.75 0.28
C SER A 34 12.39 5.57 -0.32
N GLY A 35 12.29 6.91 -0.33
CA GLY A 35 13.23 7.76 -1.07
C GLY A 35 12.99 7.78 -2.59
N TYR A 36 11.88 7.22 -3.06
CA TYR A 36 11.45 7.24 -4.46
C TYR A 36 11.39 8.66 -5.02
N HIS A 37 10.68 9.58 -4.33
CA HIS A 37 10.50 10.94 -4.82
C HIS A 37 11.82 11.70 -4.96
N LEU A 38 12.72 11.55 -3.99
CA LEU A 38 14.06 12.14 -4.05
C LEU A 38 14.86 11.59 -5.24
N SER A 39 14.84 10.27 -5.45
CA SER A 39 15.55 9.65 -6.57
C SER A 39 14.98 10.06 -7.92
N ARG A 40 13.66 10.23 -8.01
CA ARG A 40 12.98 10.72 -9.22
C ARG A 40 13.32 12.17 -9.54
N VAL A 41 13.42 13.04 -8.52
CA VAL A 41 13.87 14.43 -8.71
C VAL A 41 15.32 14.46 -9.19
N ARG A 42 16.20 13.62 -8.63
CA ARG A 42 17.60 13.53 -9.08
C ARG A 42 17.71 13.07 -10.53
N GLU A 43 16.97 12.04 -10.91
CA GLU A 43 16.92 11.56 -12.31
C GLU A 43 16.48 12.68 -13.26
N PHE A 44 15.44 13.43 -12.90
CA PHE A 44 14.99 14.57 -13.69
C PHE A 44 16.03 15.68 -13.79
N ALA A 45 16.66 16.06 -12.68
CA ALA A 45 17.60 17.18 -12.64
C ALA A 45 18.96 16.87 -13.29
N THR A 46 19.39 15.61 -13.27
CA THR A 46 20.76 15.22 -13.66
C THR A 46 20.83 14.30 -14.87
N GLY A 47 19.71 13.70 -15.26
CA GLY A 47 19.66 12.64 -16.28
C GLY A 47 20.23 11.29 -15.80
N ALA A 48 20.77 11.20 -14.58
CA ALA A 48 21.27 9.95 -14.02
C ALA A 48 20.09 9.02 -13.69
N PRO A 49 20.08 7.77 -14.18
CA PRO A 49 18.93 6.89 -14.02
C PRO A 49 18.64 6.59 -12.55
N MET A 50 17.36 6.57 -12.19
CA MET A 50 16.91 6.14 -10.87
C MET A 50 17.37 4.69 -10.60
N PRO A 51 17.69 4.31 -9.36
CA PRO A 51 17.95 2.91 -9.01
C PRO A 51 16.79 2.00 -9.44
N ALA A 52 17.12 0.87 -10.08
CA ALA A 52 16.11 -0.06 -10.56
C ALA A 52 15.23 -0.61 -9.43
N SER A 53 15.82 -0.87 -8.26
CA SER A 53 15.10 -1.29 -7.06
C SER A 53 13.98 -0.32 -6.67
N LEU A 54 14.22 0.99 -6.73
CA LEU A 54 13.19 2.00 -6.43
C LEU A 54 12.11 2.08 -7.51
N ARG A 55 12.47 1.90 -8.79
CA ARG A 55 11.47 1.75 -9.86
C ARG A 55 10.56 0.55 -9.59
N TYR A 56 11.15 -0.62 -9.31
CA TYR A 56 10.39 -1.85 -9.06
C TYR A 56 9.54 -1.76 -7.79
N LEU A 57 10.08 -1.19 -6.71
CA LEU A 57 9.32 -0.95 -5.48
C LEU A 57 8.08 -0.09 -5.74
N SER A 58 8.21 0.99 -6.52
CA SER A 58 7.06 1.85 -6.86
C SER A 58 5.99 1.11 -7.67
N LEU A 59 6.40 0.23 -8.58
CA LEU A 59 5.48 -0.60 -9.36
C LEU A 59 4.71 -1.56 -8.45
N GLN A 60 5.41 -2.21 -7.51
CA GLN A 60 4.80 -3.14 -6.56
C GLN A 60 3.83 -2.44 -5.61
N ILE A 61 4.22 -1.28 -5.05
CA ILE A 61 3.33 -0.48 -4.18
C ILE A 61 2.05 -0.09 -4.93
N ASN A 62 2.17 0.40 -6.16
CA ASN A 62 1.01 0.80 -6.96
C ASN A 62 0.11 -0.40 -7.29
N PHE A 63 0.69 -1.56 -7.61
CA PHE A 63 -0.05 -2.79 -7.87
C PHE A 63 -0.83 -3.27 -6.63
N VAL A 64 -0.20 -3.26 -5.45
CA VAL A 64 -0.85 -3.61 -4.19
C VAL A 64 -2.00 -2.65 -3.90
N ALA A 65 -1.78 -1.34 -4.06
CA ALA A 65 -2.81 -0.33 -3.84
C ALA A 65 -4.02 -0.51 -4.76
N GLU A 66 -3.78 -0.83 -6.03
CA GLU A 66 -4.84 -1.12 -7.00
C GLU A 66 -5.61 -2.39 -6.61
N THR A 67 -4.89 -3.44 -6.23
CA THR A 67 -5.47 -4.73 -5.83
C THR A 67 -6.34 -4.59 -4.58
N LEU A 68 -5.80 -3.96 -3.52
CA LEU A 68 -6.53 -3.71 -2.28
C LEU A 68 -7.77 -2.83 -2.51
N SER A 69 -7.68 -1.83 -3.40
CA SER A 69 -8.82 -0.94 -3.72
C SER A 69 -10.00 -1.64 -4.40
N LYS A 70 -9.78 -2.84 -4.97
CA LYS A 70 -10.82 -3.66 -5.61
C LYS A 70 -11.53 -4.60 -4.62
N LEU A 71 -11.00 -4.76 -3.41
CA LEU A 71 -11.63 -5.60 -2.39
C LEU A 71 -12.86 -4.90 -1.79
N ASP A 72 -13.90 -5.69 -1.52
CA ASP A 72 -15.12 -5.25 -0.85
C ASP A 72 -15.56 -6.32 0.17
N PRO A 73 -15.38 -6.08 1.48
CA PRO A 73 -14.78 -4.88 2.08
C PRO A 73 -13.24 -4.86 1.92
N ILE A 74 -12.65 -3.65 1.96
CA ILE A 74 -11.19 -3.50 2.10
C ILE A 74 -10.78 -4.03 3.50
N PRO A 75 -9.72 -4.83 3.63
CA PRO A 75 -9.25 -5.34 4.92
C PRO A 75 -8.98 -4.23 5.94
N LEU A 76 -9.41 -4.41 7.19
CA LEU A 76 -9.19 -3.42 8.26
C LEU A 76 -7.71 -3.19 8.55
N ASP A 77 -6.90 -4.22 8.35
CA ASP A 77 -5.45 -4.24 8.53
C ASP A 77 -4.70 -4.00 7.22
N PHE A 78 -5.29 -3.35 6.22
CA PHE A 78 -4.67 -3.11 4.92
C PHE A 78 -3.30 -2.42 5.00
N CYS A 79 -2.98 -1.71 6.08
CA CYS A 79 -1.65 -1.11 6.30
C CYS A 79 -0.57 -2.12 6.73
N SER A 80 -0.94 -3.37 7.02
CA SER A 80 -0.01 -4.43 7.44
C SER A 80 1.00 -4.74 6.36
N ASP A 81 2.28 -4.88 6.72
CA ASP A 81 3.35 -5.22 5.80
C ASP A 81 3.18 -6.61 5.14
N ALA A 82 2.23 -7.43 5.61
CA ALA A 82 1.83 -8.66 4.93
C ALA A 82 1.25 -8.40 3.52
N TYR A 83 0.71 -7.21 3.26
CA TYR A 83 0.15 -6.85 1.95
C TYR A 83 1.14 -6.12 1.04
N TRP A 84 2.15 -5.47 1.61
CA TRP A 84 3.02 -4.54 0.89
C TRP A 84 4.41 -5.14 0.67
N PRO A 85 5.14 -4.71 -0.38
CA PRO A 85 6.51 -5.16 -0.58
C PRO A 85 7.40 -4.74 0.60
N ALA A 86 8.22 -5.68 1.08
CA ALA A 86 9.25 -5.38 2.07
C ALA A 86 10.40 -4.58 1.44
N PHE A 87 11.03 -3.72 2.24
CA PHE A 87 12.32 -3.14 1.88
C PHE A 87 13.36 -4.28 1.92
N ALA A 88 13.98 -4.56 0.77
CA ALA A 88 15.13 -5.47 0.69
C ALA A 88 16.39 -4.81 1.28
#